data_AF-A0A101JSQ0-F1
#
_entry.id   AF-A0A101JSQ0-F1
#
_cell.length_a   1.000
_cell.length_b   1.000
_cell.length_c   1.000
_cell.angle_alpha   90.00
_cell.angle_beta   90.00
_cell.angle_gamma   90.00
#
_symmetry.space_group_name_H-M   'P 1'
#
loop_
_entity.id
_entity.type
_entity.pdbx_description
1 polymer ?
#
loop_
_entity_poly.entity_id
_entity_poly.type
_entity_poly.pdbx_seq_one_letter_code
_entity_poly.pdbx_strand_id
1 'polypeptide(L)'
;MSRATHTRIKLAADIQGRTVTDFVVHAALNAATKAIEENFVVQLSMEGQEAFAEALLNPPEPNDALRRAFERHSALTGKND
;
A
#
# COMPACT_ATOMS: atom_id res chain seq x y z
N MET A 1 -18.96 -22.99 6.63
CA MET A 1 -19.13 -21.89 7.62
C MET A 1 -19.77 -22.45 8.88
N SER A 2 -19.25 -22.14 10.06
CA SER A 2 -19.91 -22.55 11.31
C SER A 2 -21.27 -21.83 11.44
N ARG A 3 -22.24 -22.42 12.16
CA ARG A 3 -23.53 -21.75 12.42
C ARG A 3 -23.33 -20.39 13.09
N ALA A 4 -22.38 -20.30 14.03
CA ALA A 4 -22.04 -19.05 14.70
C ALA A 4 -21.52 -17.99 13.72
N THR A 5 -20.72 -18.39 12.72
CA THR A 5 -20.23 -17.48 11.66
C THR A 5 -21.39 -16.97 10.80
N HIS A 6 -22.28 -17.86 10.37
CA HIS A 6 -23.44 -17.48 9.57
C HIS A 6 -24.36 -16.51 10.32
N THR A 7 -24.64 -16.75 11.62
CA THR A 7 -25.46 -15.85 12.44
C THR A 7 -24.86 -14.46 12.56
N ARG A 8 -23.54 -14.36 12.74
CA ARG A 8 -22.83 -13.06 12.80
C ARG A 8 -22.88 -12.31 11.47
N ILE A 9 -22.63 -13.01 10.36
CA ILE A 9 -22.69 -12.40 9.02
C ILE A 9 -24.11 -11.93 8.72
N LYS A 10 -25.13 -12.74 9.03
CA LYS A 10 -26.53 -12.35 8.84
C LYS A 10 -26.88 -11.08 9.64
N LEU A 11 -26.53 -11.06 10.94
CA LEU A 11 -26.76 -9.88 11.76
C LEU A 11 -26.07 -8.63 11.19
N ALA A 12 -24.83 -8.75 10.73
CA ALA A 12 -24.09 -7.64 10.14
C ALA A 12 -24.70 -7.17 8.81
N ALA A 13 -25.20 -8.09 8.00
CA ALA A 13 -25.94 -7.78 6.77
C ALA A 13 -27.24 -7.04 7.07
N ASP A 14 -28.01 -7.53 8.04
CA ASP A 14 -29.27 -6.92 8.49
C ASP A 14 -29.04 -5.49 9.02
N ILE A 15 -27.99 -5.26 9.83
CA ILE A 15 -27.60 -3.93 10.34
C ILE A 15 -27.29 -2.95 9.20
N GLN A 16 -26.65 -3.42 8.13
CA GLN A 16 -26.31 -2.58 6.98
C GLN A 16 -27.44 -2.49 5.94
N GLY A 17 -28.60 -3.09 6.20
CA GLY A 17 -29.75 -3.07 5.29
C GLY A 17 -29.51 -3.81 3.98
N ARG A 18 -28.66 -4.83 3.97
CA ARG A 18 -28.27 -5.58 2.78
C ARG A 18 -28.48 -7.09 2.95
N THR A 19 -28.54 -7.82 1.84
CA THR A 19 -28.61 -9.28 1.88
C THR A 19 -27.28 -9.88 2.36
N VAL A 20 -27.33 -11.11 2.88
CA VAL A 20 -26.11 -11.85 3.28
C VAL A 20 -25.12 -11.97 2.13
N THR A 21 -25.61 -12.26 0.92
CA THR A 21 -24.77 -12.37 -0.27
C THR A 21 -24.09 -11.05 -0.60
N ASP A 22 -24.84 -9.94 -0.61
CA ASP A 22 -24.29 -8.61 -0.86
C ASP A 22 -23.25 -8.24 0.22
N PHE A 23 -23.53 -8.53 1.48
CA PHE A 23 -22.59 -8.30 2.58
C PHE A 23 -21.28 -9.04 2.39
N VAL A 24 -21.32 -10.32 2.01
CA VAL A 24 -20.10 -11.12 1.82
C VAL A 24 -19.29 -10.60 0.64
N VAL A 25 -19.92 -10.24 -0.48
CA VAL A 25 -19.23 -9.67 -1.64
C VAL A 25 -18.59 -8.32 -1.27
N HIS A 26 -19.33 -7.44 -0.62
CA HIS A 26 -18.82 -6.14 -0.17
C HIS A 26 -17.67 -6.29 0.83
N ALA A 27 -17.78 -7.21 1.80
CA ALA A 27 -16.70 -7.47 2.75
C ALA A 27 -15.44 -8.02 2.07
N ALA A 28 -15.60 -8.91 1.10
CA ALA A 28 -14.48 -9.44 0.31
C ALA A 28 -13.81 -8.34 -0.52
N LEU A 29 -14.60 -7.48 -1.17
CA LEU A 29 -14.08 -6.34 -1.93
C LEU A 29 -13.29 -5.39 -1.03
N ASN A 30 -13.85 -5.02 0.13
CA ASN A 30 -13.16 -4.14 1.07
C ASN A 30 -11.85 -4.74 1.58
N ALA A 31 -11.83 -6.04 1.88
CA ALA A 31 -10.62 -6.73 2.30
C ALA A 31 -9.57 -6.75 1.18
N ALA A 32 -9.99 -6.97 -0.07
CA ALA A 32 -9.10 -6.93 -1.23
C ALA A 32 -8.52 -5.53 -1.46
N THR A 33 -9.35 -4.48 -1.45
CA THR A 33 -8.91 -3.09 -1.59
C THR A 33 -7.91 -2.72 -0.51
N LYS A 34 -8.20 -3.05 0.75
CA LYS A 34 -7.29 -2.78 1.87
C LYS A 34 -5.95 -3.49 1.71
N ALA A 35 -5.95 -4.76 1.31
CA ALA A 35 -4.72 -5.51 1.08
C ALA A 35 -3.87 -4.92 -0.07
N ILE A 36 -4.52 -4.35 -1.10
CA ILE A 36 -3.83 -3.65 -2.20
C ILE A 36 -3.25 -2.32 -1.69
N GLU A 37 -4.04 -1.52 -0.98
CA GLU A 37 -3.61 -0.23 -0.44
C GLU A 37 -2.42 -0.40 0.51
N GLU A 38 -2.48 -1.37 1.43
CA GLU A 38 -1.40 -1.64 2.40
C GLU A 38 -0.08 -2.02 1.72
N ASN A 39 -0.11 -2.65 0.54
CA ASN A 39 1.10 -3.11 -0.14
C ASN A 39 1.63 -2.13 -1.18
N PHE A 40 0.78 -1.29 -1.77
CA PHE A 40 1.13 -0.48 -2.93
C PHE A 40 0.99 1.02 -2.71
N VAL A 41 0.37 1.47 -1.62
CA VAL A 41 0.14 2.89 -1.36
C VAL A 41 0.95 3.32 -0.14
N VAL A 42 1.89 4.24 -0.36
CA VAL A 42 2.60 4.93 0.73
C VAL A 42 1.77 6.14 1.14
N GLN A 43 1.18 6.11 2.34
CA GLN A 43 0.53 7.29 2.91
C GLN A 43 1.55 8.17 3.64
N LEU A 44 1.70 9.40 3.18
CA LEU A 44 2.59 10.40 3.79
C LEU A 44 1.77 11.40 4.61
N SER A 45 2.34 11.86 5.74
CA SER A 45 1.84 13.04 6.46
C SER A 45 1.92 14.28 5.56
N MET A 46 1.25 15.37 5.92
CA MET A 46 1.35 16.62 5.14
C MET A 46 2.81 17.08 4.97
N GLU A 47 3.59 17.07 6.05
CA GLU A 47 5.03 17.39 6.01
C GLU A 47 5.78 16.43 5.07
N GLY A 48 5.46 15.13 5.11
CA GLY A 48 6.04 14.15 4.21
C GLY A 48 5.67 14.36 2.74
N GLN A 49 4.43 14.79 2.47
CA GLN A 49 3.96 15.12 1.12
C GLN A 49 4.70 16.34 0.56
N GLU A 50 4.87 17.39 1.36
CA GLU A 50 5.63 18.59 0.99
C GLU A 50 7.08 18.25 0.71
N ALA A 51 7.74 17.51 1.60
CA ALA A 51 9.12 17.08 1.42
C ALA A 51 9.30 16.18 0.18
N PHE A 52 8.35 15.30 -0.10
CA PHE A 52 8.36 14.44 -1.27
C PHE A 52 8.16 15.24 -2.56
N ALA A 53 7.18 16.17 -2.58
CA ALA A 53 6.94 17.04 -3.73
C ALA A 53 8.15 17.91 -4.02
N GLU A 54 8.77 18.50 -2.99
CA GLU A 54 9.99 19.30 -3.14
C GLU A 54 11.14 18.47 -3.71
N ALA A 55 11.34 17.23 -3.24
CA ALA A 55 12.37 16.36 -3.77
C ALA A 55 12.12 15.92 -5.24
N LEU A 56 10.87 15.88 -5.69
CA LEU A 56 10.54 15.62 -7.10
C LEU A 56 10.75 16.85 -7.99
N LEU A 57 10.36 18.03 -7.51
CA LEU A 57 10.46 19.29 -8.26
C LEU A 57 11.89 19.81 -8.30
N ASN A 58 12.62 19.66 -7.18
CA ASN A 58 13.98 20.13 -6.97
C ASN A 58 14.84 18.95 -6.48
N PRO A 59 15.18 18.00 -7.37
CA PRO A 59 15.93 16.81 -6.98
C PRO A 59 17.31 17.21 -6.42
N PRO A 60 17.64 16.79 -5.18
CA PRO A 60 18.93 17.11 -4.59
C PRO A 60 20.05 16.30 -5.25
N GLU A 61 21.25 16.87 -5.28
CA GLU A 61 22.44 16.14 -5.71
C GLU A 61 22.67 14.91 -4.81
N PRO A 62 23.13 13.77 -5.36
CA PRO A 62 23.51 12.62 -4.56
C PRO A 62 24.50 13.03 -3.47
N ASN A 63 24.42 12.43 -2.29
CA ASN A 63 25.45 12.61 -1.28
C ASN A 63 26.63 11.64 -1.51
N ASP A 64 27.72 11.83 -0.75
CA ASP A 64 28.92 11.00 -0.93
C ASP A 64 28.67 9.51 -0.63
N ALA A 65 27.75 9.21 0.28
CA ALA A 65 27.39 7.83 0.60
C ALA A 65 26.67 7.15 -0.58
N LEU A 66 25.76 7.87 -1.24
CA LEU A 66 25.02 7.41 -2.41
C LEU A 66 25.96 7.26 -3.61
N ARG A 67 26.86 8.22 -3.86
CA ARG A 67 27.93 8.10 -4.88
C ARG A 67 28.75 6.82 -4.71
N ARG A 68 29.27 6.59 -3.50
CA ARG A 68 30.04 5.36 -3.20
C ARG A 68 29.21 4.09 -3.38
N ALA A 69 27.90 4.13 -3.11
CA ALA A 69 27.01 2.98 -3.31
C ALA A 69 26.84 2.65 -4.81
N PHE A 70 26.69 3.67 -5.65
CA PHE A 70 26.66 3.51 -7.10
C PHE A 70 27.97 2.95 -7.66
N GLU A 71 29.12 3.45 -7.21
CA GLU A 71 30.44 2.93 -7.59
C GLU A 71 30.59 1.44 -7.27
N ARG A 72 30.23 1.04 -6.04
CA ARG A 72 30.25 -0.37 -5.62
C ARG A 72 29.30 -1.23 -6.45
N HIS A 73 28.09 -0.75 -6.71
CA HIS A 73 27.12 -1.47 -7.52
C HIS A 73 27.60 -1.66 -8.96
N SER A 74 28.17 -0.62 -9.57
CA SER A 74 28.74 -0.68 -10.92
C SER A 74 29.87 -1.71 -11.02
N ALA A 75 30.81 -1.69 -10.06
CA ALA A 75 31.90 -2.66 -9.99
C ALA A 75 31.42 -4.12 -9.83
N LEU A 76 30.31 -4.35 -9.11
CA LEU A 76 29.74 -5.68 -8.89
C LEU A 76 28.87 -6.19 -10.04
N THR A 77 28.19 -5.29 -10.76
CA THR A 77 27.22 -5.65 -11.81
C THR A 77 27.79 -5.55 -13.23
N GLY A 78 29.04 -5.10 -13.38
CA GLY A 78 29.79 -5.22 -14.63
C GLY A 78 29.18 -4.45 -15.80
N LYS A 79 28.60 -3.26 -15.55
CA LYS A 79 28.16 -2.39 -16.64
C LYS A 79 29.35 -1.55 -17.12
N ASN A 80 30.13 -2.14 -18.04
CA ASN A 80 30.79 -1.37 -19.09
C ASN A 80 29.69 -0.62 -19.87
N ASP A 81 30.00 0.64 -20.22
CA ASP A 81 29.14 1.56 -20.95
C ASP A 81 28.42 0.96 -22.18
#